data_AF-A0A846USN8-F1
#
_entry.id   AF-A0A846USN8-F1
#
_cell.length_a   1.000
_cell.length_b   1.000
_cell.length_c   1.000
_cell.angle_alpha   90.00
_cell.angle_beta   90.00
_cell.angle_gamma   90.00
#
_symmetry.space_group_name_H-M   'P 1'
#
loop_
_entity.id
_entity.type
_entity.pdbx_description
1 polymer ?
#
loop_
_entity_poly.entity_id
_entity_poly.type
_entity_poly.pdbx_seq_one_letter_code
_entity_poly.pdbx_strand_id
1 'polypeptide(L)'
;MSDIIEFLERMGEDARLRDASAAELELALAGARLEPAHEAAVQARDAAGLQALLGLGALMAVQLPAEEEEEQEDEGEGDEPSPAEESLRREAAVA
;
A
#
# COMPACT_ATOMS: atom_id res chain seq x y z
N MET A 1 2.77 -12.88 -18.12
CA MET A 1 1.51 -12.96 -17.36
C MET A 1 0.41 -12.51 -18.32
N SER A 2 -0.83 -12.23 -17.92
CA SER A 2 -1.78 -11.57 -18.83
C SER A 2 -1.42 -10.08 -18.93
N ASP A 3 -1.35 -9.52 -20.14
CA ASP A 3 -0.88 -8.13 -20.37
C ASP A 3 -1.68 -7.10 -19.52
N ILE A 4 -2.96 -7.37 -19.26
CA ILE A 4 -3.82 -6.53 -18.40
C ILE A 4 -3.46 -6.62 -16.92
N ILE A 5 -3.05 -7.78 -16.43
CA ILE A 5 -2.67 -7.95 -15.01
C ILE A 5 -1.35 -7.23 -14.74
N GLU A 6 -0.38 -7.35 -15.64
CA GLU A 6 0.90 -6.61 -15.55
C GLU A 6 0.68 -5.09 -15.60
N PHE A 7 -0.27 -4.63 -16.43
CA PHE A 7 -0.65 -3.23 -16.46
C PHE A 7 -1.30 -2.74 -15.16
N LEU A 8 -2.24 -3.52 -14.59
CA LEU A 8 -2.92 -3.18 -13.35
C LEU A 8 -1.97 -3.19 -12.14
N GLU A 9 -1.01 -4.11 -12.11
CA GLU A 9 0.05 -4.15 -11.11
C GLU A 9 0.89 -2.87 -11.14
N ARG A 10 1.40 -2.50 -12.33
CA ARG A 10 2.13 -1.23 -12.52
C ARG A 10 1.28 -0.01 -12.14
N MET A 11 -0.01 -0.01 -12.45
CA MET A 11 -0.92 1.07 -12.07
C MET A 11 -1.12 1.16 -10.55
N GLY A 12 -1.09 0.04 -9.84
CA GLY A 12 -1.15 -0.01 -8.37
C GLY A 12 0.14 0.48 -7.71
N GLU A 13 1.30 0.21 -8.32
CA GLU A 13 2.61 0.64 -7.82
C GLU A 13 2.91 2.12 -8.13
N ASP A 14 2.51 2.64 -9.30
CA ASP A 14 2.75 4.03 -9.68
C ASP A 14 1.59 4.94 -9.26
N ALA A 15 1.80 5.68 -8.17
CA ALA A 15 0.85 6.67 -7.66
C ALA A 15 0.42 7.72 -8.71
N ARG A 16 1.24 8.00 -9.73
CA ARG A 16 0.90 8.94 -10.80
C ARG A 16 -0.14 8.36 -11.76
N LEU A 17 -0.15 7.05 -11.98
CA LEU A 17 -1.15 6.39 -12.82
C LEU A 17 -2.50 6.29 -12.12
N ARG A 18 -2.50 6.21 -10.78
CA ARG A 18 -3.72 6.25 -9.98
C ARG A 18 -4.51 7.54 -10.22
N ASP A 19 -3.82 8.68 -10.19
CA ASP A 19 -4.43 10.01 -10.33
C ASP A 19 -4.24 10.62 -11.73
N ALA A 20 -3.81 9.81 -12.71
CA ALA A 20 -3.54 10.25 -14.07
C ALA A 20 -4.77 10.87 -14.73
N SER A 21 -4.52 11.94 -15.47
CA SER A 21 -5.51 12.48 -16.42
C SER A 21 -5.82 11.46 -17.53
N ALA A 22 -6.93 11.65 -18.24
CA ALA A 22 -7.30 10.76 -19.35
C ALA A 22 -6.21 10.64 -20.42
N ALA A 23 -5.52 11.74 -20.75
CA ALA A 23 -4.44 11.74 -21.73
C ALA A 23 -3.19 10.99 -21.25
N GLU A 24 -2.85 11.10 -19.96
CA GLU A 24 -1.73 10.36 -19.36
C GLU A 24 -2.05 8.86 -19.28
N LEU A 25 -3.31 8.51 -18.99
CA LEU A 25 -3.77 7.13 -18.99
C LEU A 25 -3.73 6.53 -20.40
N GLU A 26 -4.21 7.25 -21.41
CA GLU A 26 -4.11 6.84 -22.82
C GLU A 26 -2.65 6.57 -23.24
N LEU A 27 -1.73 7.45 -22.85
CA LEU A 27 -0.31 7.25 -23.15
C LEU A 27 0.26 5.99 -22.46
N ALA A 28 -0.16 5.74 -21.22
CA ALA A 28 0.26 4.56 -20.48
C ALA A 28 -0.30 3.26 -21.09
N LEU A 29 -1.52 3.30 -21.63
CA LEU A 29 -2.22 2.21 -22.29
C LEU A 29 -1.61 1.88 -23.67
N ALA A 30 -1.21 2.90 -24.43
CA ALA A 30 -0.58 2.73 -25.74
C ALA A 30 0.70 1.85 -25.69
N GLY A 31 1.39 1.83 -24.54
CA GLY A 31 2.56 0.98 -24.32
C GLY A 31 2.26 -0.45 -23.82
N ALA A 32 1.03 -0.74 -23.41
CA ALA A 32 0.68 -1.93 -22.64
C ALA A 32 0.19 -3.14 -23.48
N ARG A 33 0.01 -2.97 -24.81
CA ARG A 33 -0.44 -4.03 -25.74
C ARG A 33 -1.67 -4.83 -25.25
N LEU A 34 -2.64 -4.13 -24.68
CA LEU A 34 -3.86 -4.76 -24.17
C LEU A 34 -4.81 -5.16 -25.31
N GLU A 35 -5.69 -6.13 -25.05
CA GLU A 35 -6.81 -6.34 -25.98
C GLU A 35 -7.74 -5.11 -25.96
N PRO A 36 -8.39 -4.76 -27.09
CA PRO A 36 -9.19 -3.55 -27.20
C PRO A 36 -10.31 -3.43 -26.15
N ALA A 37 -10.90 -4.56 -25.74
CA ALA A 37 -11.95 -4.57 -24.73
C ALA A 37 -11.42 -4.18 -23.34
N HIS A 38 -10.21 -4.64 -22.98
CA HIS A 38 -9.55 -4.29 -21.72
C HIS A 38 -9.14 -2.81 -21.72
N GLU A 39 -8.58 -2.32 -22.83
CA GLU A 39 -8.19 -0.92 -22.98
C GLU A 39 -9.39 0.02 -22.82
N ALA A 40 -10.50 -0.28 -23.51
CA ALA A 40 -11.74 0.49 -23.42
C ALA A 40 -12.31 0.51 -22.00
N ALA A 41 -12.31 -0.63 -21.31
CA ALA A 41 -12.81 -0.71 -19.93
C ALA A 41 -11.94 0.12 -18.97
N VAL A 42 -10.62 0.08 -19.11
CA VAL A 42 -9.71 0.89 -18.30
C VAL A 42 -9.86 2.38 -18.59
N GLN A 43 -9.93 2.77 -19.87
CA GLN A 43 -10.07 4.17 -20.28
C GLN A 43 -11.41 4.78 -19.80
N ALA A 44 -12.49 3.99 -19.83
CA ALA A 44 -13.79 4.40 -19.30
C ALA A 44 -13.89 4.35 -17.76
N ARG A 45 -12.84 3.85 -17.08
CA ARG A 45 -12.84 3.52 -15.64
C ARG A 45 -14.02 2.61 -15.23
N ASP A 46 -14.40 1.71 -16.14
CA ASP A 46 -15.46 0.73 -15.93
C ASP A 46 -14.92 -0.50 -15.19
N ALA A 47 -14.84 -0.40 -13.86
CA ALA A 47 -14.38 -1.48 -13.02
C ALA A 47 -15.25 -2.75 -13.15
N ALA A 48 -16.57 -2.59 -13.34
CA ALA A 48 -17.48 -3.74 -13.45
C ALA A 48 -17.30 -4.46 -14.79
N GLY A 49 -17.19 -3.71 -15.89
CA GLY A 49 -16.88 -4.26 -17.21
C GLY A 49 -15.52 -4.95 -17.23
N LEU A 50 -14.50 -4.34 -16.62
CA LEU A 50 -13.18 -4.95 -16.52
C LEU A 50 -13.21 -6.25 -15.69
N GLN A 51 -13.93 -6.29 -14.57
CA GLN A 51 -14.12 -7.50 -13.78
C GLN A 51 -14.80 -8.62 -14.58
N ALA A 52 -15.83 -8.30 -15.36
CA ALA A 52 -16.51 -9.28 -16.21
C ALA A 52 -15.58 -9.85 -17.29
N LEU A 53 -14.74 -9.01 -17.92
CA LEU A 53 -13.73 -9.45 -18.90
C LEU A 53 -12.69 -10.39 -18.27
N LEU A 54 -12.31 -10.13 -17.02
CA LEU A 54 -11.39 -10.98 -16.26
C LEU A 54 -12.05 -12.25 -15.69
N GLY A 55 -13.36 -12.45 -15.92
CA GLY A 55 -14.12 -13.57 -15.37
C GLY A 55 -14.28 -13.52 -13.85
N LEU A 56 -14.14 -12.34 -13.26
CA LEU A 56 -14.28 -12.12 -11.82
C LEU A 56 -15.77 -12.06 -11.45
N GLY A 57 -16.14 -12.79 -10.39
CA GLY A 57 -17.45 -12.70 -9.76
C GLY A 57 -17.52 -11.60 -8.71
N ALA A 58 -18.58 -11.60 -7.90
CA ALA A 58 -18.70 -10.69 -6.77
C ALA A 58 -17.55 -10.91 -5.77
N LEU A 59 -16.73 -9.88 -5.57
CA LEU A 59 -15.67 -9.87 -4.58
C LEU A 59 -16.23 -9.31 -3.26
N MET A 60 -16.04 -10.06 -2.18
CA MET A 60 -16.44 -9.69 -0.82
C MET A 60 -15.19 -9.53 0.03
N ALA A 61 -15.08 -8.42 0.76
CA ALA A 61 -14.04 -8.22 1.77
C ALA A 61 -14.72 -8.04 3.14
N VAL A 62 -14.16 -8.68 4.17
CA VAL A 62 -14.61 -8.52 5.55
C VAL A 62 -13.44 -7.94 6.35
N GLN A 63 -13.67 -6.81 7.00
CA GLN A 63 -12.73 -6.27 7.97
C GLN A 63 -12.91 -7.05 9.27
N LEU A 64 -11.86 -7.74 9.71
CA LEU A 64 -11.83 -8.36 11.02
C LEU A 64 -11.36 -7.31 12.04
N PRO A 65 -11.91 -7.29 13.26
CA PRO A 65 -11.38 -6.45 14.32
C PRO A 65 -9.91 -6.83 14.56
N ALA A 66 -9.09 -5.82 14.88
CA ALA A 66 -7.75 -6.10 15.39
C ALA A 66 -7.90 -6.95 16.66
N GLU A 67 -7.12 -8.02 16.77
CA GLU A 67 -6.98 -8.74 18.03
C GLU A 67 -6.40 -7.76 19.05
N GLU A 68 -7.00 -7.67 20.24
CA GLU A 68 -6.42 -6.91 21.34
C GLU A 68 -5.07 -7.55 21.66
N GLU A 69 -3.98 -6.79 21.52
CA GLU A 69 -2.67 -7.22 21.99
C GLU A 69 -2.82 -7.51 23.49
N GLU A 70 -2.75 -8.79 23.87
CA GLU A 70 -2.63 -9.15 25.27
C GLU A 70 -1.38 -8.43 25.79
N GLU A 71 -1.57 -7.50 26.74
CA GLU A 71 -0.48 -6.84 27.45
C GLU A 71 0.39 -7.94 28.05
N GLN A 72 1.50 -8.25 27.39
CA GLN A 72 2.56 -9.03 28.00
C GLN A 72 3.00 -8.18 29.19
N GLU A 73 2.68 -8.63 30.40
CA GLU A 73 3.22 -8.07 31.64
C GLU A 73 4.74 -8.12 31.51
N ASP A 74 5.32 -6.97 31.16
CA ASP A 74 6.75 -6.72 31.22
C ASP A 74 7.12 -6.83 32.70
N GLU A 75 7.57 -8.02 33.12
CA GLU A 75 8.24 -8.22 34.41
C GLU A 75 9.50 -7.36 34.38
N GLY A 76 9.33 -6.11 34.81
CA GLY A 76 10.27 -5.02 34.57
C GLY A 76 11.74 -5.39 34.75
N GLU A 77 12.48 -5.34 33.66
CA GLU A 77 13.93 -5.18 33.73
C GLU A 77 14.23 -3.78 34.28
N GLY A 78 14.99 -3.78 35.37
CA GLY A 78 15.23 -2.63 36.22
C GLY A 78 15.76 -1.41 35.45
N ASP A 79 15.28 -0.27 35.93
CA ASP A 79 15.68 1.11 35.63
C ASP A 79 17.21 1.25 35.43
N GLU A 80 17.70 1.03 34.21
CA GLU A 80 19.03 1.48 33.80
C GLU A 80 18.92 2.99 33.50
N PRO A 81 19.65 3.84 34.24
CA PRO A 81 19.53 5.28 34.09
C PRO A 81 19.90 5.69 32.66
N SER A 82 19.13 6.62 32.11
CA SER A 82 19.38 7.17 30.78
C SER A 82 20.79 7.80 30.70
N PRO A 83 21.47 7.77 29.54
CA PRO A 83 22.77 8.41 29.33
C PRO A 83 22.81 9.90 29.74
N ALA A 84 21.66 10.57 29.73
CA ALA A 84 21.49 11.94 30.19
C ALA A 84 21.65 12.07 31.72
N GLU A 85 21.14 11.10 32.49
CA GLU A 85 21.24 11.07 33.95
C GLU A 85 22.66 10.70 34.42
N GLU A 86 23.38 9.85 33.66
CA GLU A 86 24.79 9.57 33.93
C GLU A 86 25.68 10.79 33.69
N SER A 87 25.39 11.59 32.66
CA SER A 87 26.14 12.80 32.32
C SER A 87 25.98 13.89 33.39
N LEU A 88 24.77 14.11 33.90
CA LEU A 88 24.50 15.07 34.96
C LEU A 88 25.22 14.71 36.28
N ARG A 89 25.33 13.42 36.60
CA ARG A 89 26.08 12.96 37.79
C ARG A 89 27.59 13.18 37.65
N ARG A 90 28.14 13.01 36.44
CA ARG A 90 29.57 13.26 36.19
C ARG A 90 29.91 14.75 36.26
N GLU A 91 29.03 15.63 35.81
CA GLU A 91 29.24 17.08 35.93
C GLU A 91 29.12 17.59 37.37
N ALA A 92 28.19 17.03 38.16
CA ALA A 92 28.01 17.40 39.56
C ALA A 92 29.17 16.93 40.48
N ALA A 93 29.95 15.93 40.07
CA ALA A 93 31.07 15.40 40.85
C ALA A 93 32.40 16.19 40.65
N VAL A 94 32.42 17.16 39.75
CA VAL A 94 33.63 17.93 39.36
C VAL A 94 33.52 19.43 39.72
N ALA A 95 32.48 19.82 40.48
CA ALA A 95 32.33 21.16 41.07
C ALA A 95 32.58 21.11 42.60
#